data_AF-A0A2H6NJ51-F1
#
_entry.id   AF-A0A2H6NJ51-F1
#
_cell.length_a   1.000
_cell.length_b   1.000
_cell.length_c   1.000
_cell.angle_alpha   90.00
_cell.angle_beta   90.00
_cell.angle_gamma   90.00
#
_symmetry.space_group_name_H-M   'P 1'
#
loop_
_entity.id
_entity.type
_entity.pdbx_description
1 polymer ?
#
loop_
_entity_poly.entity_id
_entity_poly.type
_entity_poly.pdbx_seq_one_letter_code
_entity_poly.pdbx_strand_id
1 'polypeptide(L)'
;MDEGASQMQPCNENQLSNSEDECGWQVTDMTRLRRFLCFGSEGGAFYVKEQKLSFESVDALLRLIEGGKGYEAVQEIKTFSQEGRAAKQDPVLFALAICSQCSDAKTKQEAYKAVPEICHIPTHLFTFIQFKKDLKEGMHCGMWGRALRKAVSVWYNGKNDMDIALAVTAYKKKNGWCHKDLLRLSHLKPANEGLAIVTKYVMKGWKEVQETYKESRLSAEAEKVLKYLEAVERVKHTTDELEVIHLIEEHSLVREHLLTSHLKSKEVWKALLQNMPVTAILKNLGKMTANFVLEPGSSEVAMVCEKLKNEKLLKKAQIHPFHILVALENYKGERGYRGKLRWQPEKDILEALNTSFYKSFKALEPMGKRILVAVDVSDSMLQKVFGSVLNASTIAAA
;
A
#
# COMPACT_ATOMS: atom_id res chain seq x y z
N MET A 1 -15.85 52.27 -16.97
CA MET A 1 -16.36 51.00 -16.45
C MET A 1 -15.73 49.96 -17.34
N ASP A 2 -14.57 49.44 -16.94
CA ASP A 2 -13.98 48.30 -17.66
C ASP A 2 -14.94 47.13 -17.50
N GLU A 3 -15.44 46.60 -18.61
CA GLU A 3 -16.06 45.29 -18.64
C GLU A 3 -15.00 44.29 -18.18
N GLY A 4 -15.05 43.96 -16.89
CA GLY A 4 -14.05 43.14 -16.22
C GLY A 4 -13.96 41.79 -16.89
N ALA A 5 -12.74 41.43 -17.31
CA ALA A 5 -12.44 40.11 -17.85
C ALA A 5 -13.02 39.02 -16.93
N SER A 6 -14.02 38.31 -17.45
CA SER A 6 -14.68 37.21 -16.76
C SER A 6 -13.88 35.92 -16.94
N GLN A 7 -13.93 35.01 -15.97
CA GLN A 7 -13.32 33.67 -16.08
C GLN A 7 -13.87 32.87 -17.27
N MET A 8 -14.98 33.30 -17.87
CA MET A 8 -15.58 32.75 -19.09
C MET A 8 -14.85 33.15 -20.39
N GLN A 9 -13.86 34.06 -20.34
CA GLN A 9 -13.12 34.51 -21.51
C GLN A 9 -11.63 34.12 -21.41
N PRO A 10 -11.02 33.59 -22.50
CA PRO A 10 -9.59 33.29 -22.51
C PRO A 10 -8.75 34.56 -22.43
N CYS A 11 -7.90 34.63 -21.41
CA CYS A 11 -6.88 35.67 -21.26
C CYS A 11 -5.73 35.52 -22.27
N ASN A 12 -5.50 34.31 -22.82
CA ASN A 12 -4.53 34.05 -23.90
C ASN A 12 -4.84 32.76 -24.67
N GLU A 13 -4.16 32.55 -25.81
CA GLU A 13 -4.32 31.37 -26.71
C GLU A 13 -3.98 30.03 -26.04
N ASN A 14 -3.29 30.04 -24.89
CA ASN A 14 -2.85 28.85 -24.17
C ASN A 14 -3.83 28.38 -23.08
N GLN A 15 -4.95 29.07 -22.89
CA GLN A 15 -5.99 28.63 -21.97
C GLN A 15 -7.01 27.73 -22.67
N LEU A 16 -7.44 26.69 -21.97
CA LEU A 16 -8.45 25.74 -22.39
C LEU A 16 -9.66 25.84 -21.45
N SER A 17 -10.82 25.45 -21.96
CA SER A 17 -12.05 25.36 -21.18
C SER A 17 -11.99 24.23 -20.13
N ASN A 18 -12.36 24.55 -18.90
CA ASN A 18 -12.53 23.64 -17.78
C ASN A 18 -13.79 22.78 -17.98
N SER A 19 -14.07 21.87 -17.03
CA SER A 19 -15.32 21.10 -16.99
C SER A 19 -16.60 21.94 -16.87
N GLU A 20 -16.47 23.22 -16.51
CA GLU A 20 -17.55 24.22 -16.37
C GLU A 20 -17.42 25.36 -17.41
N ASP A 21 -16.70 25.13 -18.50
CA ASP A 21 -16.48 26.09 -19.60
C ASP A 21 -15.72 27.39 -19.24
N GLU A 22 -15.24 27.52 -18.00
CA GLU A 22 -14.29 28.55 -17.58
C GLU A 22 -12.90 28.37 -18.19
N CYS A 23 -12.10 29.43 -18.30
CA CYS A 23 -10.77 29.38 -18.91
C CYS A 23 -9.66 29.09 -17.90
N GLY A 24 -8.96 27.98 -18.09
CA GLY A 24 -7.84 27.54 -17.25
C GLY A 24 -6.62 27.11 -18.05
N TRP A 25 -5.45 27.02 -17.41
CA TRP A 25 -4.25 26.49 -18.07
C TRP A 25 -4.18 24.97 -17.95
N GLN A 26 -3.77 24.31 -19.04
CA GLN A 26 -3.45 22.90 -19.01
C GLN A 26 -2.21 22.67 -18.13
N VAL A 27 -2.39 21.82 -17.12
CA VAL A 27 -1.29 21.42 -16.25
C VAL A 27 -0.30 20.56 -17.04
N THR A 28 1.00 20.78 -16.81
CA THR A 28 2.06 20.00 -17.47
C THR A 28 1.90 18.50 -17.19
N ASP A 29 2.24 17.66 -18.18
CA ASP A 29 2.07 16.21 -18.06
C ASP A 29 2.81 15.61 -16.84
N MET A 30 3.97 16.16 -16.47
CA MET A 30 4.70 15.73 -15.26
C MET A 30 3.96 16.10 -13.96
N THR A 31 3.35 17.28 -13.91
CA THR A 31 2.54 17.68 -12.74
C THR A 31 1.27 16.85 -12.67
N ARG A 32 0.69 16.50 -13.83
CA ARG A 32 -0.45 15.60 -13.92
C ARG A 32 -0.10 14.18 -13.45
N LEU A 33 1.08 13.67 -13.80
CA LEU A 33 1.60 12.41 -13.26
C LEU A 33 1.69 12.47 -11.73
N ARG A 34 2.28 13.54 -11.15
CA ARG A 34 2.33 13.71 -9.69
C ARG A 34 0.94 13.71 -9.05
N ARG A 35 -0.03 14.41 -9.65
CA ARG A 35 -1.43 14.39 -9.18
C ARG A 35 -2.03 12.99 -9.24
N PHE A 36 -1.80 12.26 -10.32
CA PHE A 36 -2.24 10.88 -10.46
C PHE A 36 -1.61 9.96 -9.40
N LEU A 37 -0.32 10.12 -9.10
CA LEU A 37 0.35 9.36 -8.04
C LEU A 37 -0.23 9.71 -6.64
N CYS A 38 -0.58 10.97 -6.40
CA CYS A 38 -1.13 11.43 -5.13
C CYS A 38 -2.60 11.12 -4.89
N PHE A 39 -3.45 11.06 -5.93
CA PHE A 39 -4.90 10.97 -5.81
C PHE A 39 -5.52 9.77 -6.54
N GLY A 40 -4.77 9.16 -7.46
CA GLY A 40 -5.28 8.14 -8.36
C GLY A 40 -6.41 8.66 -9.26
N SER A 41 -7.23 7.73 -9.73
CA SER A 41 -8.47 8.00 -10.48
C SER A 41 -9.72 7.43 -9.78
N GLU A 42 -9.55 6.70 -8.68
CA GLU A 42 -10.60 5.98 -7.97
C GLU A 42 -11.61 6.93 -7.32
N GLY A 43 -12.89 6.80 -7.69
CA GLY A 43 -13.97 7.70 -7.28
C GLY A 43 -14.24 8.85 -8.25
N GLY A 44 -13.40 9.01 -9.29
CA GLY A 44 -13.49 10.13 -10.22
C GLY A 44 -13.23 11.49 -9.55
N ALA A 45 -13.50 12.55 -10.29
CA ALA A 45 -13.63 13.91 -9.78
C ALA A 45 -15.08 14.34 -9.99
N PHE A 46 -15.53 15.36 -9.27
CA PHE A 46 -16.93 15.80 -9.27
C PHE A 46 -17.54 15.91 -10.67
N TYR A 47 -16.79 16.43 -11.64
CA TYR A 47 -17.21 16.59 -13.03
C TYR A 47 -16.72 15.49 -13.99
N VAL A 48 -15.86 14.56 -13.54
CA VAL A 48 -15.21 13.58 -14.42
C VAL A 48 -15.33 12.16 -13.87
N LYS A 49 -15.93 11.26 -14.65
CA LYS A 49 -16.05 9.84 -14.29
C LYS A 49 -14.67 9.18 -14.13
N GLU A 50 -14.57 8.23 -13.20
CA GLU A 50 -13.36 7.45 -12.88
C GLU A 50 -12.62 6.90 -14.11
N GLN A 51 -13.36 6.33 -15.07
CA GLN A 51 -12.77 5.82 -16.31
C GLN A 51 -12.11 6.94 -17.14
N LYS A 52 -12.77 8.09 -17.31
CA LYS A 52 -12.26 9.21 -18.12
C LYS A 52 -11.01 9.85 -17.50
N LEU A 53 -10.99 10.03 -16.17
CA LEU A 53 -9.80 10.51 -15.44
C LEU A 53 -8.60 9.57 -15.54
N SER A 54 -8.89 8.26 -15.52
CA SER A 54 -7.88 7.25 -15.74
C SER A 54 -7.27 7.40 -17.14
N PHE A 55 -8.08 7.56 -18.19
CA PHE A 55 -7.59 7.76 -19.55
C PHE A 55 -6.74 9.02 -19.71
N GLU A 56 -7.21 10.17 -19.23
CA GLU A 56 -6.46 11.42 -19.43
C GLU A 56 -5.10 11.44 -18.70
N SER A 57 -4.99 10.72 -17.58
CA SER A 57 -3.73 10.54 -16.84
C SER A 57 -2.80 9.55 -17.52
N VAL A 58 -3.37 8.49 -18.13
CA VAL A 58 -2.63 7.54 -18.98
C VAL A 58 -2.08 8.25 -20.21
N ASP A 59 -2.89 9.06 -20.89
CA ASP A 59 -2.48 9.79 -22.09
C ASP A 59 -1.33 10.77 -21.78
N ALA A 60 -1.37 11.43 -20.61
CA ALA A 60 -0.27 12.28 -20.17
C ALA A 60 1.02 11.48 -19.94
N LEU A 61 0.93 10.27 -19.36
CA LEU A 61 2.09 9.41 -19.19
C LEU A 61 2.62 8.89 -20.54
N LEU A 62 1.74 8.55 -21.48
CA LEU A 62 2.13 8.14 -22.83
C LEU A 62 2.81 9.28 -23.59
N ARG A 63 2.28 10.51 -23.52
CA ARG A 63 2.93 11.71 -24.09
C ARG A 63 4.31 11.96 -23.50
N LEU A 64 4.50 11.75 -22.20
CA LEU A 64 5.84 11.84 -21.59
C LEU A 64 6.81 10.79 -22.17
N ILE A 65 6.34 9.57 -22.40
CA ILE A 65 7.16 8.50 -22.98
C ILE A 65 7.50 8.81 -24.44
N GLU A 66 6.51 9.19 -25.24
CA GLU A 66 6.67 9.56 -26.66
C GLU A 66 7.57 10.80 -26.82
N GLY A 67 7.47 11.75 -25.89
CA GLY A 67 8.33 12.93 -25.81
C GLY A 67 9.74 12.66 -25.27
N GLY A 68 10.15 11.40 -25.07
CA GLY A 68 11.49 11.01 -24.63
C GLY A 68 11.77 11.20 -23.13
N LYS A 69 10.75 11.55 -22.33
CA LYS A 69 10.85 11.77 -20.87
C LYS A 69 10.42 10.56 -20.04
N GLY A 70 10.31 9.38 -20.65
CA GLY A 70 9.93 8.15 -19.94
C GLY A 70 10.89 7.76 -18.81
N TYR A 71 12.19 8.00 -18.97
CA TYR A 71 13.18 7.82 -17.90
C TYR A 71 12.86 8.71 -16.68
N GLU A 72 12.61 10.00 -16.91
CA GLU A 72 12.27 10.96 -15.85
C GLU A 72 10.97 10.56 -15.14
N ALA A 73 9.97 10.10 -15.90
CA ALA A 73 8.72 9.61 -15.33
C ALA A 73 8.94 8.40 -14.40
N VAL A 74 9.79 7.43 -14.79
CA VAL A 74 10.13 6.28 -13.94
C VAL A 74 10.89 6.71 -12.69
N GLN A 75 11.82 7.67 -12.79
CA GLN A 75 12.52 8.20 -11.62
C GLN A 75 11.56 8.90 -10.65
N GLU A 76 10.62 9.71 -11.16
CA GLU A 76 9.60 10.36 -10.33
C GLU A 76 8.72 9.33 -9.61
N ILE A 77 8.26 8.28 -10.31
CA ILE A 77 7.49 7.17 -9.73
C ILE A 77 8.28 6.48 -8.62
N LYS A 78 9.57 6.22 -8.86
CA LYS A 78 10.48 5.61 -7.89
C LYS A 78 10.64 6.49 -6.64
N THR A 79 10.88 7.79 -6.81
CA THR A 79 10.98 8.75 -5.70
C THR A 79 9.70 8.79 -4.87
N PHE A 80 8.53 8.82 -5.51
CA PHE A 80 7.24 8.81 -4.82
C PHE A 80 7.03 7.54 -3.98
N SER A 81 7.47 6.39 -4.49
CA SER A 81 7.38 5.12 -3.78
C SER A 81 8.36 5.06 -2.60
N GLN A 82 9.65 5.36 -2.81
CA GLN A 82 10.69 5.25 -1.79
C GLN A 82 10.48 6.22 -0.62
N GLU A 83 10.01 7.43 -0.92
CA GLU A 83 9.72 8.43 0.11
C GLU A 83 8.32 8.29 0.72
N GLY A 84 7.49 7.36 0.22
CA GLY A 84 6.14 7.14 0.74
C GLY A 84 5.22 8.36 0.58
N ARG A 85 5.40 9.16 -0.50
CA ARG A 85 4.62 10.39 -0.75
C ARG A 85 3.20 10.13 -1.24
N ALA A 86 2.93 8.94 -1.76
CA ALA A 86 1.61 8.53 -2.20
C ALA A 86 0.86 7.79 -1.09
N ALA A 87 -0.40 8.17 -0.85
CA ALA A 87 -1.25 7.46 0.12
C ALA A 87 -1.56 6.04 -0.32
N LYS A 88 -1.92 5.83 -1.60
CA LYS A 88 -2.16 4.50 -2.18
C LYS A 88 -1.04 4.12 -3.14
N GLN A 89 -0.76 2.81 -3.20
CA GLN A 89 0.27 2.26 -4.09
C GLN A 89 -0.28 1.94 -5.48
N ASP A 90 -1.59 1.74 -5.64
CA ASP A 90 -2.20 1.35 -6.91
C ASP A 90 -1.87 2.31 -8.07
N PRO A 91 -1.92 3.64 -7.92
CA PRO A 91 -1.53 4.56 -9.00
C PRO A 91 -0.05 4.45 -9.37
N VAL A 92 0.83 4.27 -8.38
CA VAL A 92 2.28 4.08 -8.57
C VAL A 92 2.55 2.80 -9.37
N LEU A 93 1.89 1.70 -8.99
CA LEU A 93 2.05 0.40 -9.63
C LEU A 93 1.44 0.38 -11.05
N PHE A 94 0.34 1.10 -11.26
CA PHE A 94 -0.28 1.23 -12.56
C PHE A 94 0.60 2.06 -13.52
N ALA A 95 1.13 3.20 -13.07
CA ALA A 95 2.08 3.99 -13.85
C ALA A 95 3.34 3.18 -14.20
N LEU A 96 3.89 2.43 -13.23
CA LEU A 96 5.02 1.53 -13.46
C LEU A 96 4.68 0.43 -14.48
N ALA A 97 3.45 -0.11 -14.44
CA ALA A 97 2.99 -1.13 -15.38
C ALA A 97 3.01 -0.61 -16.82
N ILE A 98 2.53 0.62 -17.05
CA ILE A 98 2.57 1.30 -18.36
C ILE A 98 4.02 1.49 -18.83
N CYS A 99 4.89 2.06 -17.99
CA CYS A 99 6.30 2.24 -18.32
C CYS A 99 7.02 0.90 -18.61
N SER A 100 6.58 -0.20 -18.02
CA SER A 100 7.16 -1.54 -18.26
C SER A 100 6.64 -2.26 -19.52
N GLN A 101 5.63 -1.69 -20.19
CA GLN A 101 5.01 -2.20 -21.43
C GLN A 101 5.15 -1.25 -22.62
N CYS A 102 5.79 -0.09 -22.44
CA CYS A 102 6.01 0.86 -23.52
C CYS A 102 6.97 0.35 -24.60
N SER A 103 6.93 1.01 -25.75
CA SER A 103 7.81 0.76 -26.90
C SER A 103 9.27 1.15 -26.63
N ASP A 104 9.52 2.21 -25.85
CA ASP A 104 10.87 2.66 -25.53
C ASP A 104 11.62 1.64 -24.63
N ALA A 105 12.75 1.16 -25.14
CA ALA A 105 13.58 0.17 -24.48
C ALA A 105 14.25 0.71 -23.21
N LYS A 106 14.66 1.99 -23.19
CA LYS A 106 15.33 2.61 -22.03
C LYS A 106 14.37 2.71 -20.86
N THR A 107 13.18 3.29 -21.09
CA THR A 107 12.11 3.40 -20.09
C THR A 107 11.71 2.02 -19.57
N LYS A 108 11.54 1.03 -20.46
CA LYS A 108 11.18 -0.33 -20.05
C LYS A 108 12.23 -0.96 -19.15
N GLN A 109 13.51 -0.81 -19.48
CA GLN A 109 14.61 -1.37 -18.68
C GLN A 109 14.64 -0.76 -17.28
N GLU A 110 14.49 0.56 -17.18
CA GLU A 110 14.45 1.25 -15.88
C GLU A 110 13.22 0.89 -15.07
N ALA A 111 12.05 0.77 -15.70
CA ALA A 111 10.84 0.33 -15.02
C ALA A 111 11.03 -1.05 -14.38
N TYR A 112 11.63 -2.02 -15.09
CA TYR A 112 11.92 -3.34 -14.51
C TYR A 112 12.99 -3.31 -13.42
N LYS A 113 13.99 -2.42 -13.50
CA LYS A 113 14.98 -2.24 -12.42
C LYS A 113 14.32 -1.68 -11.15
N ALA A 114 13.31 -0.82 -11.30
CA ALA A 114 12.59 -0.22 -10.18
C ALA A 114 11.59 -1.18 -9.51
N VAL A 115 11.19 -2.29 -10.14
CA VAL A 115 10.25 -3.28 -9.57
C VAL A 115 10.61 -3.76 -8.16
N PRO A 116 11.82 -4.28 -7.87
CA PRO A 116 12.18 -4.71 -6.52
C PRO A 116 12.16 -3.57 -5.49
N GLU A 117 12.42 -2.34 -5.95
CA GLU A 117 12.45 -1.16 -5.09
C GLU A 117 11.06 -0.56 -4.82
N ILE A 118 10.08 -0.74 -5.71
CA ILE A 118 8.70 -0.23 -5.57
C ILE A 118 7.78 -1.30 -4.95
N CYS A 119 7.94 -2.55 -5.40
CA CYS A 119 7.08 -3.66 -4.97
C CYS A 119 7.57 -4.26 -3.64
N HIS A 120 7.54 -3.53 -2.53
CA HIS A 120 8.06 -4.05 -1.26
C HIS A 120 7.37 -5.32 -0.74
N ILE A 121 6.04 -5.42 -0.90
CA ILE A 121 5.22 -6.54 -0.40
C ILE A 121 4.60 -7.36 -1.54
N PRO A 122 4.21 -8.64 -1.31
CA PRO A 122 3.55 -9.47 -2.33
C PRO A 122 2.34 -8.81 -2.98
N THR A 123 1.53 -8.09 -2.20
CA THR A 123 0.36 -7.36 -2.68
C THR A 123 0.72 -6.37 -3.80
N HIS A 124 1.86 -5.68 -3.71
CA HIS A 124 2.31 -4.75 -4.75
C HIS A 124 2.68 -5.50 -6.02
N LEU A 125 3.43 -6.61 -5.88
CA LEU A 125 3.83 -7.44 -7.01
C LEU A 125 2.62 -8.04 -7.73
N PHE A 126 1.66 -8.58 -6.99
CA PHE A 126 0.41 -9.13 -7.56
C PHE A 126 -0.40 -8.05 -8.28
N THR A 127 -0.50 -6.86 -7.70
CA THR A 127 -1.24 -5.74 -8.29
C THR A 127 -0.57 -5.22 -9.56
N PHE A 128 0.76 -5.07 -9.55
CA PHE A 128 1.55 -4.73 -10.74
C PHE A 128 1.34 -5.73 -11.88
N ILE A 129 1.36 -7.03 -11.58
CA ILE A 129 1.16 -8.08 -12.60
C ILE A 129 -0.28 -8.09 -13.11
N GLN A 130 -1.26 -7.83 -12.24
CA GLN A 130 -2.65 -7.67 -12.65
C GLN A 130 -2.83 -6.47 -13.59
N PHE A 131 -2.28 -5.30 -13.26
CA PHE A 131 -2.33 -4.14 -14.16
C PHE A 131 -1.65 -4.40 -15.51
N LYS A 132 -0.53 -5.11 -15.52
CA LYS A 132 0.11 -5.56 -16.77
C LYS A 132 -0.77 -6.51 -17.60
N LYS A 133 -1.58 -7.35 -16.94
CA LYS A 133 -2.53 -8.22 -17.61
C LYS A 133 -3.66 -7.39 -18.23
N ASP A 134 -4.16 -6.39 -17.50
CA ASP A 134 -5.27 -5.54 -17.95
C ASP A 134 -4.85 -4.62 -19.12
N LEU A 135 -3.61 -4.14 -19.11
CA LEU A 135 -3.04 -3.33 -20.20
C LEU A 135 -2.71 -4.13 -21.48
N LYS A 136 -2.71 -5.47 -21.41
CA LYS A 136 -2.31 -6.35 -22.52
C LYS A 136 -3.14 -6.11 -23.79
N GLU A 137 -4.45 -5.94 -23.64
CA GLU A 137 -5.36 -5.74 -24.75
C GLU A 137 -5.24 -4.33 -25.34
N GLY A 138 -5.25 -3.30 -24.48
CA GLY A 138 -5.17 -1.90 -24.91
C GLY A 138 -3.80 -1.49 -25.49
N MET A 139 -2.71 -2.09 -25.01
CA MET A 139 -1.35 -1.81 -25.53
C MET A 139 -0.90 -2.81 -26.61
N HIS A 140 -1.76 -3.76 -27.00
CA HIS A 140 -1.47 -4.80 -27.99
C HIS A 140 -0.11 -5.52 -27.78
N CYS A 141 0.27 -5.78 -26.53
CA CYS A 141 1.58 -6.34 -26.20
C CYS A 141 1.47 -7.54 -25.25
N GLY A 142 2.39 -8.51 -25.37
CA GLY A 142 2.46 -9.65 -24.46
C GLY A 142 3.06 -9.28 -23.10
N MET A 143 2.61 -9.94 -22.03
CA MET A 143 3.10 -9.69 -20.66
C MET A 143 4.35 -10.51 -20.30
N TRP A 144 4.36 -11.82 -20.59
CA TRP A 144 5.38 -12.77 -20.11
C TRP A 144 6.63 -12.85 -21.01
N GLY A 145 7.31 -11.71 -21.18
CA GLY A 145 8.64 -11.67 -21.81
C GLY A 145 9.78 -12.07 -20.86
N ARG A 146 11.00 -12.19 -21.41
CA ARG A 146 12.22 -12.46 -20.62
C ARG A 146 12.43 -11.44 -19.50
N ALA A 147 12.09 -10.17 -19.75
CA ALA A 147 12.24 -9.08 -18.79
C ALA A 147 11.36 -9.26 -17.54
N LEU A 148 10.07 -9.58 -17.72
CA LEU A 148 9.16 -9.81 -16.59
C LEU A 148 9.57 -11.04 -15.78
N ARG A 149 9.90 -12.16 -16.46
CA ARG A 149 10.39 -13.37 -15.78
C ARG A 149 11.63 -13.06 -14.92
N LYS A 150 12.59 -12.32 -15.47
CA LYS A 150 13.78 -11.89 -14.74
C LYS A 150 13.43 -11.00 -13.56
N ALA A 151 12.56 -10.01 -13.73
CA ALA A 151 12.17 -9.10 -12.65
C ALA A 151 11.48 -9.83 -11.48
N VAL A 152 10.56 -10.76 -11.78
CA VAL A 152 9.93 -11.61 -10.75
C VAL A 152 10.98 -12.49 -10.06
N SER A 153 11.89 -13.09 -10.82
CA SER A 153 12.95 -13.92 -10.22
C SER A 153 13.90 -13.13 -9.33
N VAL A 154 14.28 -11.91 -9.73
CA VAL A 154 15.09 -11.00 -8.91
C VAL A 154 14.34 -10.59 -7.64
N TRP A 155 13.03 -10.39 -7.72
CA TRP A 155 12.22 -10.04 -6.56
C TRP A 155 12.22 -11.12 -5.47
N TYR A 156 12.09 -12.39 -5.86
CA TYR A 156 12.16 -13.50 -4.90
C TYR A 156 13.60 -13.74 -4.41
N ASN A 157 14.56 -13.83 -5.33
CA ASN A 157 15.96 -14.09 -4.97
C ASN A 157 16.65 -12.95 -4.20
N GLY A 158 16.13 -11.72 -4.28
CA GLY A 158 16.69 -10.55 -3.60
C GLY A 158 16.22 -10.37 -2.16
N LYS A 159 15.34 -11.24 -1.65
CA LYS A 159 14.80 -11.14 -0.28
C LYS A 159 15.44 -12.17 0.65
N ASN A 160 15.43 -11.85 1.94
CA ASN A 160 15.85 -12.78 2.99
C ASN A 160 14.87 -13.96 3.10
N ASP A 161 15.38 -15.16 3.35
CA ASP A 161 14.60 -16.40 3.43
C ASP A 161 13.45 -16.32 4.44
N MET A 162 13.69 -15.73 5.60
CA MET A 162 12.65 -15.52 6.63
C MET A 162 11.59 -14.50 6.20
N ASP A 163 11.99 -13.41 5.56
CA ASP A 163 11.05 -12.38 5.08
C ASP A 163 10.15 -12.92 3.97
N ILE A 164 10.68 -13.80 3.11
CA ILE A 164 9.89 -14.48 2.09
C ILE A 164 8.93 -15.47 2.75
N ALA A 165 9.40 -16.26 3.72
CA ALA A 165 8.54 -17.20 4.45
C ALA A 165 7.36 -16.47 5.11
N LEU A 166 7.61 -15.35 5.78
CA LEU A 166 6.58 -14.46 6.34
C LEU A 166 5.65 -13.92 5.25
N ALA A 167 6.22 -13.43 4.14
CA ALA A 167 5.45 -12.83 3.06
C ALA A 167 4.49 -13.83 2.38
N VAL A 168 4.94 -15.06 2.09
CA VAL A 168 4.11 -16.06 1.40
C VAL A 168 3.03 -16.64 2.30
N THR A 169 3.27 -16.68 3.61
CA THR A 169 2.32 -17.20 4.61
C THR A 169 1.25 -16.17 4.96
N ALA A 170 1.64 -14.89 5.11
CA ALA A 170 0.72 -13.79 5.39
C ALA A 170 -0.10 -13.37 4.17
N TYR A 171 0.51 -13.28 2.98
CA TYR A 171 -0.11 -12.76 1.77
C TYR A 171 -0.29 -13.83 0.68
N LYS A 172 -1.13 -14.84 0.94
CA LYS A 172 -1.30 -15.98 0.04
C LYS A 172 -1.77 -15.62 -1.37
N LYS A 173 -2.75 -14.71 -1.46
CA LYS A 173 -3.36 -14.29 -2.74
C LYS A 173 -3.88 -12.86 -2.67
N LYS A 174 -3.80 -12.15 -3.79
CA LYS A 174 -4.40 -10.82 -3.98
C LYS A 174 -4.69 -10.59 -5.47
N ASN A 175 -5.79 -9.89 -5.78
CA ASN A 175 -6.16 -9.49 -7.14
C ASN A 175 -6.12 -10.65 -8.16
N GLY A 176 -6.52 -11.85 -7.74
CA GLY A 176 -6.55 -13.05 -8.59
C GLY A 176 -5.21 -13.78 -8.77
N TRP A 177 -4.11 -13.27 -8.21
CA TRP A 177 -2.79 -13.89 -8.28
C TRP A 177 -2.38 -14.51 -6.94
N CYS A 178 -1.65 -15.61 -7.02
CA CYS A 178 -0.95 -16.19 -5.87
C CYS A 178 0.53 -16.43 -6.17
N HIS A 179 1.31 -16.70 -5.12
CA HIS A 179 2.74 -16.98 -5.25
C HIS A 179 3.01 -18.18 -6.19
N LYS A 180 2.16 -19.21 -6.15
CA LYS A 180 2.26 -20.39 -7.02
C LYS A 180 2.19 -20.02 -8.49
N ASP A 181 1.33 -19.09 -8.88
CA ASP A 181 1.20 -18.64 -10.27
C ASP A 181 2.47 -17.93 -10.73
N LEU A 182 3.00 -17.03 -9.89
CA LEU A 182 4.21 -16.28 -10.21
C LEU A 182 5.43 -17.17 -10.32
N LEU A 183 5.58 -18.15 -9.43
CA LEU A 183 6.68 -19.11 -9.46
C LEU A 183 6.64 -19.98 -10.73
N ARG A 184 5.44 -20.43 -11.13
CA ARG A 184 5.23 -21.20 -12.37
C ARG A 184 5.58 -20.40 -13.63
N LEU A 185 5.09 -19.16 -13.70
CA LEU A 185 5.21 -18.33 -14.92
C LEU A 185 6.57 -17.64 -15.06
N SER A 186 7.23 -17.34 -13.94
CA SER A 186 8.59 -16.80 -13.94
C SER A 186 9.66 -17.85 -14.24
N HIS A 187 9.36 -19.13 -14.03
CA HIS A 187 10.34 -20.22 -14.02
C HIS A 187 11.49 -19.90 -13.05
N LEU A 188 11.15 -19.51 -11.82
CA LEU A 188 12.13 -19.16 -10.80
C LEU A 188 13.09 -20.34 -10.54
N LYS A 189 14.39 -20.04 -10.57
CA LYS A 189 15.42 -20.89 -9.98
C LYS A 189 15.82 -20.29 -8.62
N PRO A 190 15.54 -20.96 -7.50
CA PRO A 190 15.95 -20.49 -6.17
C PRO A 190 17.47 -20.31 -6.10
N ALA A 191 17.91 -19.18 -5.54
CA ALA A 191 19.34 -18.89 -5.37
C ALA A 191 19.97 -19.57 -4.15
N ASN A 192 19.15 -19.86 -3.14
CA ASN A 192 19.54 -20.31 -1.80
C ASN A 192 18.59 -21.41 -1.29
N GLU A 193 19.05 -22.15 -0.29
CA GLU A 193 18.35 -23.32 0.25
C GLU A 193 17.03 -22.93 0.95
N GLY A 194 17.02 -21.84 1.72
CA GLY A 194 15.80 -21.34 2.36
C GLY A 194 14.70 -20.99 1.35
N LEU A 195 15.02 -20.28 0.28
CA LEU A 195 14.06 -20.03 -0.82
C LEU A 195 13.64 -21.31 -1.55
N ALA A 196 14.51 -22.31 -1.66
CA ALA A 196 14.13 -23.60 -2.24
C ALA A 196 13.07 -24.31 -1.37
N ILE A 197 13.22 -24.28 -0.05
CA ILE A 197 12.21 -24.77 0.92
C ILE A 197 10.90 -24.01 0.74
N VAL A 198 10.94 -22.67 0.74
CA VAL A 198 9.73 -21.84 0.61
C VAL A 198 9.04 -22.05 -0.75
N THR A 199 9.81 -22.12 -1.84
CA THR A 199 9.27 -22.40 -3.18
C THR A 199 8.59 -23.76 -3.23
N LYS A 200 9.20 -24.78 -2.61
CA LYS A 200 8.61 -26.12 -2.52
C LYS A 200 7.33 -26.11 -1.66
N TYR A 201 7.34 -25.42 -0.53
CA TYR A 201 6.15 -25.22 0.31
C TYR A 201 4.99 -24.62 -0.48
N VAL A 202 5.22 -23.54 -1.24
CA VAL A 202 4.17 -22.89 -2.04
C VAL A 202 3.67 -23.79 -3.19
N MET A 203 4.57 -24.53 -3.83
CA MET A 203 4.23 -25.34 -5.01
C MET A 203 3.52 -26.65 -4.65
N LYS A 204 4.01 -27.34 -3.62
CA LYS A 204 3.64 -28.72 -3.27
C LYS A 204 2.98 -28.87 -1.89
N GLY A 205 3.16 -27.92 -0.99
CA GLY A 205 2.56 -27.92 0.36
C GLY A 205 3.48 -28.47 1.45
N TRP A 206 3.00 -28.40 2.71
CA TRP A 206 3.79 -28.71 3.90
C TRP A 206 4.26 -30.16 4.00
N LYS A 207 3.39 -31.14 3.71
CA LYS A 207 3.71 -32.57 3.86
C LYS A 207 4.96 -32.97 3.07
N GLU A 208 5.08 -32.47 1.84
CA GLU A 208 6.20 -32.81 0.97
C GLU A 208 7.49 -32.07 1.34
N VAL A 209 7.38 -30.88 1.94
CA VAL A 209 8.53 -30.20 2.55
C VAL A 209 9.06 -31.02 3.72
N GLN A 210 8.18 -31.45 4.63
CA GLN A 210 8.56 -32.27 5.75
C GLN A 210 9.23 -33.58 5.29
N GLU A 211 8.66 -34.26 4.30
CA GLU A 211 9.22 -35.50 3.75
C GLU A 211 10.59 -35.29 3.09
N THR A 212 10.78 -34.23 2.31
CA THR A 212 12.06 -33.99 1.64
C THR A 212 13.17 -33.63 2.62
N TYR A 213 12.86 -32.91 3.70
CA TYR A 213 13.87 -32.31 4.58
C TYR A 213 13.99 -32.98 5.95
N LYS A 214 13.29 -34.10 6.21
CA LYS A 214 13.34 -34.87 7.47
C LYS A 214 14.76 -35.30 7.90
N GLU A 215 15.60 -35.65 6.94
CA GLU A 215 16.95 -36.22 7.18
C GLU A 215 18.07 -35.37 6.55
N SER A 216 17.74 -34.20 6.01
CA SER A 216 18.70 -33.35 5.32
C SER A 216 19.48 -32.49 6.31
N ARG A 217 20.80 -32.38 6.15
CA ARG A 217 21.63 -31.41 6.88
C ARG A 217 21.38 -30.02 6.30
N LEU A 218 20.50 -29.28 6.95
CA LEU A 218 20.14 -27.90 6.58
C LEU A 218 21.11 -26.90 7.20
N SER A 219 21.25 -25.72 6.57
CA SER A 219 21.88 -24.58 7.24
C SER A 219 21.03 -24.09 8.42
N ALA A 220 21.65 -23.40 9.40
CA ALA A 220 20.94 -22.85 10.55
C ALA A 220 19.83 -21.85 10.15
N GLU A 221 20.01 -21.13 9.03
CA GLU A 221 19.00 -20.23 8.45
C GLU A 221 17.83 -21.01 7.85
N ALA A 222 18.11 -22.09 7.13
CA ALA A 222 17.09 -22.96 6.54
C ALA A 222 16.29 -23.71 7.62
N GLU A 223 16.91 -24.12 8.73
CA GLU A 223 16.21 -24.70 9.88
C GLU A 223 15.23 -23.71 10.53
N LYS A 224 15.61 -22.43 10.66
CA LYS A 224 14.70 -21.38 11.18
C LYS A 224 13.48 -21.22 10.28
N VAL A 225 13.67 -21.24 8.97
CA VAL A 225 12.57 -21.18 7.99
C VAL A 225 11.65 -22.38 8.13
N LEU A 226 12.22 -23.58 8.29
CA LEU A 226 11.44 -24.81 8.47
C LEU A 226 10.60 -24.77 9.75
N LYS A 227 11.19 -24.39 10.89
CA LYS A 227 10.50 -24.21 12.17
C LYS A 227 9.38 -23.18 12.08
N TYR A 228 9.63 -22.06 11.40
CA TYR A 228 8.61 -21.03 11.18
C TYR A 228 7.42 -21.55 10.34
N LEU A 229 7.69 -22.27 9.24
CA LEU A 229 6.63 -22.86 8.42
C LEU A 229 5.84 -23.91 9.18
N GLU A 230 6.50 -24.69 10.04
CA GLU A 230 5.84 -25.64 10.94
C GLU A 230 4.88 -24.92 11.91
N ALA A 231 5.35 -23.85 12.56
CA ALA A 231 4.54 -23.05 13.48
C ALA A 231 3.30 -22.46 12.80
N VAL A 232 3.45 -21.96 11.57
CA VAL A 232 2.32 -21.44 10.77
C VAL A 232 1.28 -22.52 10.48
N GLU A 233 1.69 -23.77 10.22
CA GLU A 233 0.74 -24.87 10.06
C GLU A 233 0.12 -25.32 11.39
N ARG A 234 0.91 -25.37 12.47
CA ARG A 234 0.44 -25.78 13.79
C ARG A 234 -0.67 -24.85 14.31
N VAL A 235 -0.52 -23.54 14.14
CA VAL A 235 -1.53 -22.54 14.53
C VAL A 235 -2.90 -22.76 13.85
N LYS A 236 -2.92 -23.33 12.65
CA LYS A 236 -4.18 -23.60 11.92
C LYS A 236 -4.89 -24.87 12.40
N HIS A 237 -4.21 -25.73 13.13
CA HIS A 237 -4.74 -27.00 13.61
C HIS A 237 -5.05 -26.98 15.11
N THR A 238 -4.35 -26.16 15.88
CA THR A 238 -4.64 -26.00 17.31
C THR A 238 -5.89 -25.17 17.56
N THR A 239 -6.62 -25.55 18.61
CA THR A 239 -7.75 -24.80 19.19
C THR A 239 -7.42 -24.23 20.57
N ASP A 240 -6.24 -24.52 21.11
CA ASP A 240 -5.83 -24.05 22.43
C ASP A 240 -5.33 -22.61 22.37
N GLU A 241 -5.85 -21.75 23.24
CA GLU A 241 -5.51 -20.33 23.27
C GLU A 241 -4.07 -20.10 23.76
N LEU A 242 -3.62 -20.89 24.74
CA LEU A 242 -2.27 -20.73 25.31
C LEU A 242 -1.18 -21.14 24.30
N GLU A 243 -1.40 -22.24 23.58
CA GLU A 243 -0.51 -22.66 22.50
C GLU A 243 -0.43 -21.59 21.40
N VAL A 244 -1.56 -20.98 21.01
CA VAL A 244 -1.57 -19.90 20.01
C VAL A 244 -0.77 -18.69 20.49
N ILE A 245 -0.91 -18.28 21.76
CA ILE A 245 -0.14 -17.17 22.34
C ILE A 245 1.36 -17.47 22.30
N HIS A 246 1.77 -18.67 22.74
CA HIS A 246 3.17 -19.07 22.71
C HIS A 246 3.76 -19.05 21.29
N LEU A 247 3.01 -19.55 20.30
CA LEU A 247 3.43 -19.54 18.90
C LEU A 247 3.53 -18.12 18.33
N ILE A 248 2.67 -17.19 18.78
CA ILE A 248 2.75 -15.76 18.40
C ILE A 248 4.02 -15.12 18.97
N GLU A 249 4.33 -15.38 20.24
CA GLU A 249 5.50 -14.80 20.92
C GLU A 249 6.81 -15.34 20.36
N GLU A 250 6.92 -16.65 20.14
CA GLU A 250 8.14 -17.30 19.66
C GLU A 250 8.45 -16.95 18.19
N HIS A 251 7.44 -16.99 17.32
CA HIS A 251 7.63 -16.85 15.88
C HIS A 251 7.16 -15.52 15.29
N SER A 252 6.70 -14.58 16.14
CA SER A 252 6.18 -13.27 15.71
C SER A 252 5.08 -13.38 14.65
N LEU A 253 4.14 -14.30 14.86
CA LEU A 253 3.06 -14.55 13.91
C LEU A 253 2.11 -13.35 13.85
N VAL A 254 1.65 -13.02 12.64
CA VAL A 254 0.69 -11.94 12.41
C VAL A 254 -0.75 -12.45 12.34
N ARG A 255 -1.69 -11.51 12.43
CA ARG A 255 -3.13 -11.73 12.34
C ARG A 255 -3.55 -12.59 11.14
N GLU A 256 -2.90 -12.41 10.00
CA GLU A 256 -3.17 -13.13 8.74
C GLU A 256 -2.91 -14.65 8.83
N HIS A 257 -2.10 -15.10 9.80
CA HIS A 257 -1.84 -16.52 10.02
C HIS A 257 -2.91 -17.20 10.88
N LEU A 258 -3.66 -16.43 11.66
CA LEU A 258 -4.60 -16.97 12.64
C LEU A 258 -5.96 -17.32 12.01
N LEU A 259 -6.66 -18.25 12.64
CA LEU A 259 -8.05 -18.55 12.33
C LEU A 259 -8.98 -17.46 12.86
N THR A 260 -10.16 -17.35 12.25
CA THR A 260 -11.20 -16.40 12.68
C THR A 260 -11.75 -16.68 14.08
N SER A 261 -11.64 -17.93 14.55
CA SER A 261 -11.93 -18.34 15.93
C SER A 261 -10.97 -17.66 16.92
N HIS A 262 -9.67 -17.71 16.64
CA HIS A 262 -8.61 -17.19 17.50
C HIS A 262 -8.74 -15.66 17.69
N LEU A 263 -9.20 -14.95 16.65
CA LEU A 263 -9.42 -13.51 16.68
C LEU A 263 -10.61 -13.05 17.55
N LYS A 264 -11.31 -13.97 18.20
CA LYS A 264 -12.34 -13.64 19.22
C LYS A 264 -11.76 -13.50 20.62
N SER A 265 -10.62 -14.15 20.93
CA SER A 265 -10.01 -14.12 22.26
C SER A 265 -9.29 -12.79 22.52
N LYS A 266 -9.50 -12.20 23.70
CA LYS A 266 -8.85 -10.96 24.15
C LYS A 266 -7.34 -11.15 24.34
N GLU A 267 -6.93 -12.29 24.90
CA GLU A 267 -5.53 -12.57 25.22
C GLU A 267 -4.69 -12.78 23.95
N VAL A 268 -5.25 -13.43 22.92
CA VAL A 268 -4.60 -13.53 21.61
C VAL A 268 -4.34 -12.16 20.99
N TRP A 269 -5.29 -11.22 21.12
CA TRP A 269 -5.09 -9.85 20.61
C TRP A 269 -4.01 -9.08 21.39
N LYS A 270 -3.90 -9.28 22.71
CA LYS A 270 -2.81 -8.70 23.50
C LYS A 270 -1.44 -9.21 23.06
N ALA A 271 -1.31 -10.52 22.84
CA ALA A 271 -0.08 -11.12 22.33
C ALA A 271 0.30 -10.56 20.95
N LEU A 272 -0.68 -10.43 20.05
CA LEU A 272 -0.46 -9.81 18.73
C LEU A 272 0.00 -8.36 18.82
N LEU A 273 -0.51 -7.59 19.77
CA LEU A 273 -0.25 -6.15 19.89
C LEU A 273 1.23 -5.83 20.17
N GLN A 274 1.94 -6.74 20.86
CA GLN A 274 3.35 -6.59 21.21
C GLN A 274 4.22 -6.35 19.96
N ASN A 275 4.06 -7.18 18.94
CA ASN A 275 4.83 -7.11 17.69
C ASN A 275 4.03 -6.55 16.50
N MET A 276 2.84 -5.97 16.75
CA MET A 276 1.97 -5.49 15.67
C MET A 276 2.59 -4.29 14.92
N PRO A 277 2.66 -4.33 13.58
CA PRO A 277 3.06 -3.18 12.77
C PRO A 277 2.06 -2.02 12.88
N VAL A 278 2.55 -0.77 12.80
CA VAL A 278 1.71 0.44 12.94
C VAL A 278 0.54 0.46 11.93
N THR A 279 0.77 0.05 10.68
CA THR A 279 -0.29 -0.06 9.66
C THR A 279 -1.41 -1.02 10.05
N ALA A 280 -1.08 -2.11 10.76
CA ALA A 280 -2.06 -3.07 11.26
C ALA A 280 -2.77 -2.53 12.51
N ILE A 281 -2.07 -1.80 13.38
CA ILE A 281 -2.68 -1.10 14.53
C ILE A 281 -3.75 -0.14 14.02
N LEU A 282 -3.41 0.80 13.12
CA LEU A 282 -4.33 1.81 12.59
C LEU A 282 -5.62 1.20 12.00
N LYS A 283 -5.52 0.05 11.33
CA LYS A 283 -6.68 -0.64 10.73
C LYS A 283 -7.55 -1.38 11.75
N ASN A 284 -7.01 -1.75 12.91
CA ASN A 284 -7.68 -2.59 13.89
C ASN A 284 -8.01 -1.87 15.21
N LEU A 285 -7.72 -0.57 15.37
CA LEU A 285 -8.03 0.19 16.60
C LEU A 285 -9.47 0.02 17.08
N GLY A 286 -10.44 0.21 16.18
CA GLY A 286 -11.87 0.01 16.50
C GLY A 286 -12.19 -1.42 16.91
N LYS A 287 -11.54 -2.43 16.29
CA LYS A 287 -11.73 -3.84 16.62
C LYS A 287 -11.15 -4.22 17.98
N MET A 288 -9.95 -3.72 18.30
CA MET A 288 -9.30 -3.95 19.58
C MET A 288 -10.05 -3.26 20.73
N THR A 289 -10.57 -2.06 20.48
CA THR A 289 -11.41 -1.33 21.46
C THR A 289 -12.74 -2.07 21.69
N ALA A 290 -13.41 -2.51 20.63
CA ALA A 290 -14.67 -3.28 20.76
C ALA A 290 -14.49 -4.65 21.45
N ASN A 291 -13.30 -5.24 21.36
CA ASN A 291 -12.96 -6.51 22.01
C ASN A 291 -12.41 -6.31 23.44
N PHE A 292 -12.48 -5.09 23.99
CA PHE A 292 -11.97 -4.76 25.33
C PHE A 292 -10.47 -5.03 25.51
N VAL A 293 -9.68 -4.99 24.43
CA VAL A 293 -8.21 -5.08 24.49
C VAL A 293 -7.61 -3.73 24.85
N LEU A 294 -8.23 -2.65 24.38
CA LEU A 294 -7.86 -1.26 24.65
C LEU A 294 -8.89 -0.68 25.62
N GLU A 295 -8.70 -0.95 26.91
CA GLU A 295 -9.55 -0.42 27.98
C GLU A 295 -8.97 0.91 28.49
N PRO A 296 -9.82 1.85 28.96
CA PRO A 296 -9.35 3.11 29.50
C PRO A 296 -8.35 2.92 30.64
N GLY A 297 -7.18 3.56 30.54
CA GLY A 297 -6.10 3.45 31.52
C GLY A 297 -5.30 2.14 31.48
N SER A 298 -5.47 1.29 30.47
CA SER A 298 -4.70 0.04 30.34
C SER A 298 -3.27 0.28 29.82
N SER A 299 -2.35 -0.64 30.13
CA SER A 299 -0.96 -0.57 29.65
C SER A 299 -0.87 -0.71 28.12
N GLU A 300 -1.83 -1.41 27.51
CA GLU A 300 -1.93 -1.57 26.06
C GLU A 300 -2.24 -0.24 25.35
N VAL A 301 -3.09 0.61 25.94
CA VAL A 301 -3.37 1.96 25.40
C VAL A 301 -2.11 2.81 25.42
N ALA A 302 -1.35 2.79 26.52
CA ALA A 302 -0.09 3.51 26.65
C ALA A 302 0.92 3.05 25.58
N MET A 303 1.06 1.73 25.40
CA MET A 303 1.95 1.15 24.37
C MET A 303 1.53 1.55 22.95
N VAL A 304 0.23 1.55 22.64
CA VAL A 304 -0.27 2.00 21.33
C VAL A 304 0.02 3.49 21.13
N CYS A 305 -0.24 4.32 22.14
CA CYS A 305 0.03 5.75 22.08
C CYS A 305 1.51 6.06 21.87
N GLU A 306 2.41 5.31 22.54
CA GLU A 306 3.85 5.45 22.34
C GLU A 306 4.26 5.10 20.91
N LYS A 307 3.78 3.96 20.38
CA LYS A 307 4.05 3.54 18.99
C LYS A 307 3.53 4.56 17.97
N LEU A 308 2.35 5.14 18.21
CA LEU A 308 1.75 6.15 17.33
C LEU A 308 2.47 7.51 17.41
N LYS A 309 2.99 7.90 18.59
CA LYS A 309 3.71 9.17 18.77
C LYS A 309 5.18 9.11 18.31
N ASN A 310 5.72 7.92 18.00
CA ASN A 310 7.11 7.70 17.61
C ASN A 310 7.37 7.99 16.12
N GLU A 311 8.00 9.13 15.83
CA GLU A 311 8.30 9.58 14.46
C GLU A 311 9.21 8.63 13.67
N LYS A 312 10.20 8.01 14.33
CA LYS A 312 11.14 7.09 13.67
C LYS A 312 10.42 5.84 13.16
N LEU A 313 9.48 5.33 13.95
CA LEU A 313 8.67 4.17 13.56
C LEU A 313 7.70 4.53 12.43
N LEU A 314 7.06 5.69 12.49
CA LEU A 314 6.16 6.17 11.43
C LEU A 314 6.89 6.31 10.09
N LYS A 315 8.08 6.92 10.08
CA LYS A 315 8.91 7.07 8.88
C LYS A 315 9.42 5.74 8.35
N LYS A 316 9.90 4.84 9.23
CA LYS A 316 10.36 3.50 8.84
C LYS A 316 9.25 2.65 8.23
N ALA A 317 8.03 2.76 8.77
CA ALA A 317 6.85 2.07 8.24
C ALA A 317 6.18 2.81 7.07
N GLN A 318 6.72 3.96 6.64
CA GLN A 318 6.20 4.81 5.56
C GLN A 318 4.70 5.11 5.73
N ILE A 319 4.29 5.47 6.95
CA ILE A 319 2.89 5.81 7.23
C ILE A 319 2.57 7.20 6.66
N HIS A 320 1.78 7.21 5.59
CA HIS A 320 1.28 8.45 5.00
C HIS A 320 0.24 9.16 5.90
N PRO A 321 0.25 10.51 6.01
CA PRO A 321 -0.70 11.28 6.83
C PRO A 321 -2.17 10.96 6.56
N PHE A 322 -2.52 10.75 5.28
CA PHE A 322 -3.88 10.33 4.88
C PHE A 322 -4.37 9.06 5.58
N HIS A 323 -3.49 8.06 5.81
CA HIS A 323 -3.89 6.84 6.52
C HIS A 323 -4.27 7.12 7.98
N ILE A 324 -3.56 8.07 8.61
CA ILE A 324 -3.81 8.50 9.98
C ILE A 324 -5.12 9.28 10.04
N LEU A 325 -5.35 10.21 9.10
CA LEU A 325 -6.58 10.99 9.03
C LEU A 325 -7.81 10.10 8.82
N VAL A 326 -7.72 9.12 7.90
CA VAL A 326 -8.78 8.13 7.68
C VAL A 326 -8.97 7.25 8.92
N ALA A 327 -7.89 6.86 9.61
CA ALA A 327 -8.00 6.08 10.85
C ALA A 327 -8.65 6.89 11.99
N LEU A 328 -8.31 8.17 12.13
CA LEU A 328 -8.86 9.10 13.11
C LEU A 328 -10.38 9.25 12.92
N GLU A 329 -10.81 9.58 11.70
CA GLU A 329 -12.22 9.79 11.39
C GLU A 329 -13.04 8.50 11.49
N ASN A 330 -12.48 7.37 11.06
CA ASN A 330 -13.12 6.07 11.28
C ASN A 330 -13.22 5.72 12.77
N TYR A 331 -12.18 5.94 13.56
CA TYR A 331 -12.16 5.62 14.98
C TYR A 331 -13.13 6.51 15.78
N LYS A 332 -13.27 7.78 15.39
CA LYS A 332 -14.21 8.74 15.97
C LYS A 332 -15.68 8.37 15.72
N GLY A 333 -15.99 7.73 14.58
CA GLY A 333 -17.37 7.40 14.18
C GLY A 333 -18.12 6.35 15.01
N GLU A 334 -17.56 5.86 16.14
CA GLU A 334 -18.11 4.88 17.11
C GLU A 334 -18.63 3.55 16.52
N ARG A 335 -18.52 3.37 15.21
CA ARG A 335 -19.06 2.25 14.45
C ARG A 335 -18.20 1.99 13.22
N GLY A 336 -18.04 0.72 12.89
CA GLY A 336 -17.37 0.31 11.66
C GLY A 336 -18.13 0.76 10.42
N TYR A 337 -17.48 1.51 9.53
CA TYR A 337 -18.05 2.00 8.26
C TYR A 337 -18.73 0.90 7.43
N ARG A 338 -18.21 -0.34 7.48
CA ARG A 338 -18.73 -1.51 6.75
C ARG A 338 -19.29 -2.61 7.66
N GLY A 339 -19.58 -2.33 8.94
CA GLY A 339 -19.86 -3.37 9.93
C GLY A 339 -20.92 -3.03 10.99
N LYS A 340 -21.22 -4.06 11.80
CA LYS A 340 -22.08 -3.96 13.00
C LYS A 340 -21.28 -3.67 14.28
N LEU A 341 -19.95 -3.72 14.19
CA LEU A 341 -19.05 -3.48 15.32
C LEU A 341 -19.21 -2.04 15.81
N ARG A 342 -19.36 -1.88 17.12
CA ARG A 342 -19.42 -0.60 17.81
C ARG A 342 -18.35 -0.55 18.89
N TRP A 343 -17.82 0.63 19.15
CA TRP A 343 -16.85 0.87 20.20
C TRP A 343 -17.01 2.30 20.71
N GLN A 344 -16.50 2.56 21.92
CA GLN A 344 -16.38 3.91 22.44
C GLN A 344 -14.94 4.40 22.17
N PRO A 345 -14.75 5.49 21.43
CA PRO A 345 -13.42 5.99 21.08
C PRO A 345 -12.68 6.47 22.33
N GLU A 346 -11.44 6.03 22.50
CA GLU A 346 -10.64 6.46 23.64
C GLU A 346 -9.90 7.77 23.38
N LYS A 347 -9.94 8.68 24.36
CA LYS A 347 -9.43 10.06 24.22
C LYS A 347 -7.92 10.09 23.95
N ASP A 348 -7.15 9.29 24.68
CA ASP A 348 -5.68 9.26 24.55
C ASP A 348 -5.25 8.80 23.16
N ILE A 349 -5.97 7.84 22.57
CA ILE A 349 -5.71 7.35 21.22
C ILE A 349 -6.06 8.42 20.18
N LEU A 350 -7.15 9.16 20.36
CA LEU A 350 -7.51 10.28 19.47
C LEU A 350 -6.44 11.38 19.50
N GLU A 351 -5.93 11.73 20.67
CA GLU A 351 -4.85 12.71 20.81
C GLU A 351 -3.53 12.20 20.19
N ALA A 352 -3.22 10.92 20.41
CA ALA A 352 -2.06 10.28 19.79
C ALA A 352 -2.15 10.26 18.27
N LEU A 353 -3.32 9.96 17.69
CA LEU A 353 -3.56 10.02 16.26
C LEU A 353 -3.40 11.45 15.72
N ASN A 354 -3.96 12.45 16.39
CA ASN A 354 -3.82 13.86 15.99
C ASN A 354 -2.34 14.30 16.00
N THR A 355 -1.60 13.93 17.04
CA THR A 355 -0.15 14.20 17.12
C THR A 355 0.62 13.46 16.01
N SER A 356 0.25 12.22 15.73
CA SER A 356 0.91 11.39 14.70
C SER A 356 0.69 11.93 13.30
N PHE A 357 -0.47 12.56 13.03
CA PHE A 357 -0.77 13.19 11.74
C PHE A 357 0.28 14.25 11.38
N TYR A 358 0.52 15.22 12.25
CA TYR A 358 1.53 16.26 12.01
C TYR A 358 2.95 15.69 11.91
N LYS A 359 3.29 14.69 12.75
CA LYS A 359 4.61 14.04 12.72
C LYS A 359 4.86 13.19 11.48
N SER A 360 3.81 12.76 10.78
CA SER A 360 3.94 11.97 9.55
C SER A 360 4.36 12.80 8.34
N PHE A 361 4.16 14.12 8.37
CA PHE A 361 4.69 15.02 7.35
C PHE A 361 6.21 15.20 7.51
N LYS A 362 6.87 15.48 6.38
CA LYS A 362 8.26 15.93 6.40
C LYS A 362 8.31 17.33 7.02
N ALA A 363 8.81 17.43 8.25
CA ALA A 363 9.01 18.71 8.91
C ALA A 363 9.94 19.61 8.07
N LEU A 364 9.50 20.85 7.84
CA LEU A 364 10.24 21.90 7.15
C LEU A 364 10.41 23.09 8.09
N GLU A 365 11.49 23.85 7.91
CA GLU A 365 11.69 25.08 8.66
C GLU A 365 10.65 26.13 8.25
N PRO A 366 10.06 26.85 9.22
CA PRO A 366 9.06 27.86 8.94
C PRO A 366 9.69 29.02 8.16
N MET A 367 9.09 29.40 7.04
CA MET A 367 9.61 30.49 6.21
C MET A 367 9.45 31.89 6.83
N GLY A 368 8.69 32.04 7.92
CA GLY A 368 8.42 33.34 8.56
C GLY A 368 7.64 34.34 7.70
N LYS A 369 7.04 33.88 6.59
CA LYS A 369 6.27 34.71 5.66
C LYS A 369 4.79 34.71 6.03
N ARG A 370 4.09 35.77 5.62
CA ARG A 370 2.62 35.84 5.69
C ARG A 370 2.04 34.94 4.60
N ILE A 371 1.30 33.91 5.01
CA ILE A 371 0.67 32.94 4.11
C ILE A 371 -0.84 33.06 4.29
N LEU A 372 -1.57 33.30 3.20
CA LEU A 372 -3.03 33.19 3.17
C LEU A 372 -3.39 31.80 2.67
N VAL A 373 -4.04 31.02 3.53
CA VAL A 373 -4.57 29.69 3.16
C VAL A 373 -6.07 29.86 2.91
N ALA A 374 -6.49 29.73 1.66
CA ALA A 374 -7.89 29.74 1.26
C ALA A 374 -8.30 28.33 0.84
N VAL A 375 -9.34 27.79 1.48
CA VAL A 375 -9.85 26.44 1.22
C VAL A 375 -11.13 26.57 0.41
N ASP A 376 -11.19 25.89 -0.73
CA ASP A 376 -12.41 25.79 -1.53
C ASP A 376 -13.42 24.86 -0.81
N VAL A 377 -14.62 25.39 -0.61
CA VAL A 377 -15.75 24.72 0.05
C VAL A 377 -16.99 24.68 -0.84
N SER A 378 -16.81 24.89 -2.15
CA SER A 378 -17.87 24.70 -3.16
C SER A 378 -18.41 23.27 -3.15
N ASP A 379 -19.59 23.07 -3.72
CA ASP A 379 -20.23 21.74 -3.79
C ASP A 379 -19.35 20.70 -4.49
N SER A 380 -18.51 21.13 -5.43
CA SER A 380 -17.54 20.27 -6.11
C SER A 380 -16.56 19.58 -5.14
N MET A 381 -16.28 20.24 -4.01
CA MET A 381 -15.34 19.76 -2.98
C MET A 381 -15.96 18.73 -2.03
N LEU A 382 -17.26 18.42 -2.18
CA LEU A 382 -17.92 17.29 -1.49
C LEU A 382 -17.51 15.92 -2.08
N GLN A 383 -16.84 15.91 -3.22
CA GLN A 383 -16.29 14.69 -3.83
C GLN A 383 -15.44 13.88 -2.85
N LYS A 384 -15.61 12.56 -2.85
CA LYS A 384 -14.84 11.65 -1.99
C LYS A 384 -13.47 11.40 -2.58
N VAL A 385 -12.43 11.54 -1.76
CA VAL A 385 -11.07 11.21 -2.18
C VAL A 385 -10.77 9.76 -1.82
N PHE A 386 -10.21 9.01 -2.76
CA PHE A 386 -9.78 7.62 -2.57
C PHE A 386 -10.88 6.63 -2.14
N GLY A 387 -12.14 6.93 -2.46
CA GLY A 387 -13.29 6.15 -1.99
C GLY A 387 -13.41 6.10 -0.46
N SER A 388 -12.82 7.07 0.23
CA SER A 388 -12.83 7.17 1.69
C SER A 388 -14.09 7.87 2.21
N VAL A 389 -14.21 7.96 3.54
CA VAL A 389 -15.27 8.75 4.19
C VAL A 389 -15.06 10.25 4.04
N LEU A 390 -13.86 10.69 3.65
CA LEU A 390 -13.45 12.08 3.61
C LEU A 390 -13.73 12.71 2.24
N ASN A 391 -14.20 13.95 2.28
CA ASN A 391 -14.36 14.79 1.09
C ASN A 391 -13.09 15.62 0.84
N ALA A 392 -13.00 16.24 -0.34
CA ALA A 392 -11.85 17.05 -0.73
C ALA A 392 -11.66 18.28 0.18
N SER A 393 -12.75 18.93 0.62
CA SER A 393 -12.66 20.09 1.51
C SER A 393 -12.07 19.76 2.88
N THR A 394 -12.47 18.64 3.51
CA THR A 394 -11.87 18.19 4.78
C THR A 394 -10.39 17.84 4.62
N ILE A 395 -10.00 17.27 3.48
CA ILE A 395 -8.59 16.95 3.22
C ILE A 395 -7.77 18.22 2.93
N ALA A 396 -8.37 19.23 2.33
CA ALA A 396 -7.71 20.51 2.10
C ALA A 396 -7.56 21.34 3.38
N ALA A 397 -8.49 21.18 4.34
CA ALA A 397 -8.45 21.84 5.63
C ALA A 397 -7.48 21.20 6.63
N ALA A 398 -7.28 19.88 6.53
CA ALA A 398 -6.36 19.09 7.36
C ALA A 398 -4.92 19.20 6.85
#